data_AF-A0A367M4Z5-F1
#
_entry.id   AF-A0A367M4Z5-F1
#
_cell.length_a   1.000
_cell.length_b   1.000
_cell.length_c   1.000
_cell.angle_alpha   90.00
_cell.angle_beta   90.00
_cell.angle_gamma   90.00
#
_symmetry.space_group_name_H-M   'P 1'
#
loop_
_entity.id
_entity.type
_entity.pdbx_description
1 polymer ?
#
loop_
_entity_poly.entity_id
_entity_poly.type
_entity_poly.pdbx_seq_one_letter_code
_entity_poly.pdbx_strand_id
1 'polypeptide(L)'
;MTPGYPLALSLAVSMAVLGSALPAQARQDDPSLFNRQARGELSEYGGARRVEQDLTQALKQSLSKKKAKNVILLIGDGMGDSEITVARNYARGAGGYFKGIDALPLTGQYTHYSLHKDSGLPDYVTDSAASATAWTTGVKSYNGAIGVDIHEQPHRNLLELAKLNGKATGNVSTAELQDATPAALLAHVTARKCYGPEATSKQCPSNALENGGAGSITEQWLKTRPDVVLGGGAATFAETAKAGRYAGKTLRAQAEARGYRIVEDLDELKAVRRANQKQPLIGLFAPGNMPVRWLGPTATYHGNLNQPAVSCEANPKRTADIPTLAQMTSKAIELLKDNPNGFFLQVEGASIDKQDHAANPCGQIGETVDLDEAVQKALAFAKAD
;
A
#
# COMPACT_ATOMS: atom_id res chain seq x y z
N MET A 1 63.55 51.04 55.98
CA MET A 1 62.90 52.15 55.27
C MET A 1 61.49 51.70 54.93
N THR A 2 60.48 52.32 55.53
CA THR A 2 59.03 52.27 55.16
C THR A 2 58.82 52.93 53.78
N PRO A 3 57.60 52.95 53.14
CA PRO A 3 56.23 52.54 53.56
C PRO A 3 55.52 51.69 52.45
N GLY A 4 54.23 51.33 52.40
CA GLY A 4 53.00 51.63 53.13
C GLY A 4 51.79 50.88 52.49
N TYR A 5 50.68 50.77 53.24
CA TYR A 5 49.38 50.20 52.84
C TYR A 5 48.57 51.15 51.91
N PRO A 6 47.50 50.69 51.22
CA PRO A 6 46.16 50.77 51.84
C PRO A 6 45.19 49.60 51.55
N LEU A 7 44.28 49.42 52.53
CA LEU A 7 43.00 48.71 52.45
C LEU A 7 42.14 49.21 51.28
N ALA A 8 41.42 48.29 50.63
CA ALA A 8 40.20 48.60 49.88
C ALA A 8 39.11 47.56 50.20
N LEU A 9 38.01 48.09 50.72
CA LEU A 9 36.70 47.49 50.90
C LEU A 9 36.20 46.80 49.62
N SER A 10 35.61 45.60 49.73
CA SER A 10 34.65 45.12 48.73
C SER A 10 33.48 44.42 49.40
N LEU A 11 32.30 44.96 49.10
CA LEU A 11 30.97 44.58 49.59
C LEU A 11 30.62 43.14 49.25
N ALA A 12 29.98 42.47 50.20
CA ALA A 12 29.18 41.28 49.96
C ALA A 12 27.97 41.61 49.06
N VAL A 13 27.82 40.89 47.95
CA VAL A 13 26.56 40.78 47.22
C VAL A 13 26.23 39.30 47.12
N SER A 14 25.33 38.85 47.99
CA SER A 14 24.69 37.54 47.89
C SER A 14 23.69 37.57 46.73
N MET A 15 24.06 37.00 45.57
CA MET A 15 23.07 36.67 44.54
C MET A 15 22.47 35.29 44.81
N ALA A 16 21.18 35.30 45.12
CA ALA A 16 20.34 34.11 45.15
C ALA A 16 20.31 33.46 43.77
N VAL A 17 20.78 32.22 43.67
CA VAL A 17 20.59 31.37 42.49
C VAL A 17 19.14 30.92 42.49
N LEU A 18 18.27 31.73 41.87
CA LEU A 18 16.94 31.30 41.46
C LEU A 18 17.12 30.26 40.36
N GLY A 19 17.00 28.98 40.74
CA GLY A 19 16.86 27.88 39.81
C GLY A 19 15.60 28.07 38.97
N SER A 20 15.75 28.70 37.81
CA SER A 20 14.76 28.61 36.74
C SER A 20 14.76 27.16 36.27
N ALA A 21 13.80 26.38 36.76
CA ALA A 21 13.38 25.15 36.12
C ALA A 21 12.99 25.52 34.68
N LEU A 22 13.89 25.28 33.73
CA LEU A 22 13.57 25.33 32.32
C LEU A 22 12.43 24.33 32.12
N PRO A 23 11.27 24.75 31.61
CA PRO A 23 10.25 23.80 31.21
C PRO A 23 10.91 22.91 30.16
N ALA A 24 10.87 21.59 30.39
CA ALA A 24 11.27 20.62 29.39
C ALA A 24 10.53 20.97 28.10
N GLN A 25 11.25 21.58 27.16
CA GLN A 25 10.71 21.96 25.87
C GLN A 25 10.12 20.68 25.27
N ALA A 26 8.87 20.78 24.85
CA ALA A 26 8.18 19.76 24.10
C ALA A 26 9.14 19.23 23.03
N ARG A 27 9.50 17.95 23.14
CA ARG A 27 10.30 17.21 22.17
C ARG A 27 9.60 17.32 20.83
N GLN A 28 10.10 18.17 19.95
CA GLN A 28 9.74 18.11 18.55
C GLN A 28 10.33 16.81 18.01
N ASP A 29 9.46 15.91 17.55
CA ASP A 29 9.81 14.92 16.55
C ASP A 29 10.44 15.72 15.40
N ASP A 30 11.77 15.69 15.25
CA ASP A 30 12.42 16.34 14.12
C ASP A 30 12.26 15.42 12.90
N PRO A 31 11.34 15.69 11.96
CA PRO A 31 11.17 14.88 10.76
C PRO A 31 12.43 14.85 9.88
N SER A 32 13.40 15.74 10.11
CA SER A 32 14.68 15.75 9.40
C SER A 32 15.56 14.53 9.72
N LEU A 33 15.35 13.88 10.88
CA LEU A 33 16.14 12.72 11.34
C LEU A 33 15.97 11.48 10.48
N PHE A 34 14.84 11.37 9.78
CA PHE A 34 14.55 10.26 8.88
C PHE A 34 14.70 10.63 7.40
N ASN A 35 15.10 11.86 7.08
CA ASN A 35 15.54 12.20 5.74
C ASN A 35 16.92 11.56 5.49
N ARG A 36 16.96 10.53 4.63
CA ARG A 36 18.18 9.74 4.33
C ARG A 36 18.84 10.14 3.01
N GLN A 37 18.55 11.33 2.48
CA GLN A 37 19.24 11.87 1.32
C GLN A 37 20.71 12.20 1.67
N ALA A 38 21.63 11.98 0.73
CA ALA A 38 22.99 12.52 0.85
C ALA A 38 22.95 14.05 0.87
N ARG A 39 23.71 14.69 1.77
CA ARG A 39 23.63 16.14 2.04
C ARG A 39 24.86 16.94 1.62
N GLY A 40 25.96 16.29 1.25
CA GLY A 40 27.17 16.96 0.76
C GLY A 40 27.55 16.57 -0.66
N GLU A 41 28.69 17.06 -1.10
CA GLU A 41 29.28 16.64 -2.37
C GLU A 41 29.69 15.17 -2.29
N LEU A 42 29.12 14.33 -3.14
CA LEU A 42 29.32 12.86 -3.05
C LEU A 42 30.79 12.44 -3.16
N SER A 43 31.62 13.28 -3.81
CA SER A 43 33.06 13.06 -3.98
C SER A 43 33.91 13.53 -2.79
N GLU A 44 33.33 14.22 -1.81
CA GLU A 44 34.03 14.75 -0.64
C GLU A 44 33.87 13.85 0.59
N TYR A 45 34.81 13.96 1.53
CA TYR A 45 34.78 13.20 2.78
C TYR A 45 33.46 13.44 3.53
N GLY A 46 32.69 12.38 3.71
CA GLY A 46 31.40 12.43 4.40
C GLY A 46 30.22 12.96 3.57
N GLY A 47 30.42 13.42 2.32
CA GLY A 47 29.33 14.01 1.54
C GLY A 47 28.25 13.03 1.08
N ALA A 48 28.58 11.74 0.97
CA ALA A 48 27.63 10.66 0.69
C ALA A 48 26.92 10.07 1.94
N ARG A 49 27.13 10.63 3.14
CA ARG A 49 26.51 10.12 4.37
C ARG A 49 24.99 10.31 4.32
N ARG A 50 24.27 9.27 4.75
CA ARG A 50 22.81 9.29 4.98
C ARG A 50 22.42 9.46 6.45
N VAL A 51 23.43 9.50 7.32
CA VAL A 51 23.30 9.60 8.78
C VAL A 51 24.32 10.61 9.30
N GLU A 52 23.83 11.67 9.92
CA GLU A 52 24.65 12.76 10.43
C GLU A 52 25.00 12.59 11.92
N GLN A 53 24.09 11.96 12.67
CA GLN A 53 24.19 11.81 14.11
C GLN A 53 23.70 10.42 14.57
N ASP A 54 24.03 10.06 15.80
CA ASP A 54 23.54 8.85 16.43
C ASP A 54 22.00 8.80 16.43
N LEU A 55 21.45 7.62 16.08
CA LEU A 55 20.00 7.42 15.95
C LEU A 55 19.39 6.67 17.13
N THR A 56 20.17 6.34 18.16
CA THR A 56 19.70 5.51 19.29
C THR A 56 18.48 6.13 19.95
N GLN A 57 18.50 7.44 20.20
CA GLN A 57 17.38 8.13 20.84
C GLN A 57 16.16 8.27 19.93
N ALA A 58 16.36 8.53 18.63
CA ALA A 58 15.30 8.64 17.64
C ALA A 58 14.57 7.30 17.45
N LEU A 59 15.33 6.21 17.32
CA LEU A 59 14.76 4.86 17.24
C LEU A 59 13.99 4.48 18.51
N LYS A 60 14.53 4.79 19.70
CA LYS A 60 13.80 4.58 20.97
C LYS A 60 12.46 5.32 21.01
N GLN A 61 12.38 6.51 20.41
CA GLN A 61 11.13 7.29 20.33
C GLN A 61 10.12 6.68 19.34
N SER A 62 10.60 6.02 18.27
CA SER A 62 9.73 5.30 17.33
C SER A 62 9.12 4.02 17.91
N LEU A 63 9.63 3.51 19.04
CA LEU A 63 9.09 2.33 19.71
C LEU A 63 7.88 2.70 20.58
N SER A 64 6.71 2.23 20.19
CA SER A 64 5.46 2.45 20.93
C SER A 64 4.76 1.13 21.25
N LYS A 65 4.25 1.01 22.48
CA LYS A 65 3.36 -0.09 22.91
C LYS A 65 1.88 0.29 22.82
N LYS A 66 1.55 1.47 22.28
CA LYS A 66 0.16 1.92 22.13
C LYS A 66 -0.55 1.03 21.11
N LYS A 67 -1.83 0.77 21.34
CA LYS A 67 -2.68 0.02 20.41
C LYS A 67 -2.97 0.88 19.17
N ALA A 68 -2.70 0.36 17.98
CA ALA A 68 -3.01 1.04 16.73
C ALA A 68 -4.54 1.22 16.57
N LYS A 69 -4.98 2.46 16.34
CA LYS A 69 -6.38 2.76 15.98
C LYS A 69 -6.64 2.42 14.51
N ASN A 70 -5.73 2.84 13.64
CA ASN A 70 -5.79 2.69 12.20
C ASN A 70 -4.60 1.88 11.69
N VAL A 71 -4.78 1.15 10.59
CA VAL A 71 -3.71 0.44 9.89
C VAL A 71 -3.81 0.73 8.40
N ILE A 72 -2.72 1.20 7.80
CA ILE A 72 -2.56 1.36 6.35
C ILE A 72 -1.42 0.44 5.92
N LEU A 73 -1.73 -0.57 5.12
CA LEU A 73 -0.76 -1.49 4.53
C LEU A 73 -0.54 -1.10 3.07
N LEU A 74 0.70 -0.79 2.69
CA LEU A 74 1.08 -0.48 1.31
C LEU A 74 1.88 -1.64 0.74
N ILE A 75 1.45 -2.17 -0.41
CA ILE A 75 2.09 -3.27 -1.13
C ILE A 75 2.59 -2.75 -2.47
N GLY A 76 3.89 -2.91 -2.74
CA GLY A 76 4.40 -2.87 -4.11
C GLY A 76 4.52 -4.30 -4.60
N ASP A 77 3.63 -4.72 -5.50
CA ASP A 77 3.68 -6.09 -6.03
C ASP A 77 5.00 -6.27 -6.79
N GLY A 78 5.74 -7.34 -6.51
CA GLY A 78 7.09 -7.56 -7.07
C GLY A 78 8.17 -6.56 -6.62
N MET A 79 7.92 -5.69 -5.64
CA MET A 79 8.84 -4.61 -5.27
C MET A 79 9.89 -5.04 -4.23
N GLY A 80 10.91 -5.78 -4.66
CA GLY A 80 12.09 -6.12 -3.84
C GLY A 80 13.09 -4.97 -3.71
N ASP A 81 14.19 -5.21 -2.99
CA ASP A 81 15.25 -4.21 -2.78
C ASP A 81 15.91 -3.75 -4.10
N SER A 82 15.95 -4.63 -5.10
CA SER A 82 16.44 -4.32 -6.45
C SER A 82 15.55 -3.28 -7.12
N GLU A 83 14.23 -3.46 -7.05
CA GLU A 83 13.22 -2.63 -7.68
C GLU A 83 13.16 -1.25 -7.02
N ILE A 84 13.25 -1.22 -5.69
CA ILE A 84 13.41 0.03 -4.92
C ILE A 84 14.69 0.76 -5.35
N THR A 85 15.80 0.04 -5.50
CA THR A 85 17.10 0.65 -5.81
C THR A 85 17.16 1.19 -7.23
N VAL A 86 16.69 0.44 -8.24
CA VAL A 86 16.67 0.93 -9.63
C VAL A 86 15.73 2.13 -9.77
N ALA A 87 14.57 2.11 -9.10
CA ALA A 87 13.66 3.24 -9.13
C ALA A 87 14.26 4.48 -8.46
N ARG A 88 14.94 4.32 -7.31
CA ARG A 88 15.63 5.43 -6.63
C ARG A 88 16.75 6.00 -7.49
N ASN A 89 17.60 5.14 -8.04
CA ASN A 89 18.72 5.53 -8.88
C ASN A 89 18.25 6.35 -10.08
N TYR A 90 17.18 5.90 -10.74
CA TYR A 90 16.63 6.57 -11.90
C TYR A 90 15.94 7.90 -11.54
N ALA A 91 15.00 7.87 -10.59
CA ALA A 91 14.10 9.00 -10.33
C ALA A 91 14.66 10.04 -9.34
N ARG A 92 15.62 9.65 -8.50
CA ARG A 92 16.17 10.47 -7.41
C ARG A 92 17.70 10.56 -7.42
N GLY A 93 18.37 9.78 -8.26
CA GLY A 93 19.82 9.60 -8.23
C GLY A 93 20.27 8.65 -7.11
N ALA A 94 21.46 8.08 -7.25
CA ALA A 94 21.98 7.07 -6.31
C ALA A 94 22.10 7.59 -4.85
N GLY A 95 22.51 8.84 -4.67
CA GLY A 95 22.52 9.53 -3.36
C GLY A 95 21.15 10.08 -2.92
N GLY A 96 20.13 9.93 -3.76
CA GLY A 96 18.77 10.39 -3.53
C GLY A 96 18.02 9.60 -2.47
N TYR A 97 16.75 9.96 -2.29
CA TYR A 97 15.88 9.44 -1.24
C TYR A 97 14.40 9.51 -1.66
N PHE A 98 13.65 8.44 -1.42
CA PHE A 98 12.21 8.42 -1.55
C PHE A 98 11.54 8.94 -0.27
N LYS A 99 10.67 9.95 -0.40
CA LYS A 99 10.07 10.64 0.76
C LYS A 99 9.00 9.81 1.47
N GLY A 100 8.51 8.76 0.81
CA GLY A 100 7.61 7.75 1.36
C GLY A 100 8.37 6.47 1.70
N ILE A 101 8.77 5.72 0.67
CA ILE A 101 9.31 4.34 0.80
C ILE A 101 10.51 4.27 1.75
N ASP A 102 11.46 5.20 1.63
CA ASP A 102 12.69 5.20 2.45
C ASP A 102 12.49 5.85 3.84
N ALA A 103 11.29 6.36 4.13
CA ALA A 103 11.02 7.17 5.33
C ALA A 103 10.55 6.37 6.54
N LEU A 104 10.25 5.07 6.39
CA LEU A 104 9.82 4.24 7.50
C LEU A 104 11.02 3.93 8.43
N PRO A 105 10.92 4.22 9.74
CA PRO A 105 12.09 4.22 10.63
C PRO A 105 12.52 2.82 11.11
N LEU A 106 11.62 1.84 11.05
CA LEU A 106 11.84 0.47 11.51
C LEU A 106 11.80 -0.45 10.30
N THR A 107 12.92 -1.11 10.00
CA THR A 107 13.09 -1.97 8.83
C THR A 107 13.56 -3.36 9.24
N GLY A 108 13.29 -4.34 8.38
CA GLY A 108 13.71 -5.74 8.54
C GLY A 108 13.49 -6.50 7.23
N GLN A 109 13.79 -7.80 7.26
CA GLN A 109 13.56 -8.72 6.14
C GLN A 109 12.62 -9.83 6.59
N TYR A 110 11.79 -10.32 5.68
CA TYR A 110 10.81 -11.39 5.93
C TYR A 110 10.88 -12.46 4.84
N THR A 111 10.31 -13.64 5.08
CA THR A 111 10.25 -14.73 4.09
C THR A 111 8.83 -14.92 3.57
N HIS A 112 8.72 -15.20 2.27
CA HIS A 112 7.44 -15.23 1.56
C HIS A 112 7.22 -16.51 0.72
N TYR A 113 7.93 -17.60 1.00
CA TYR A 113 7.70 -18.89 0.33
C TYR A 113 6.23 -19.33 0.45
N SER A 114 5.71 -20.06 -0.55
CA SER A 114 4.39 -20.69 -0.54
C SER A 114 4.52 -22.19 -0.30
N LEU A 115 3.46 -22.98 -0.53
CA LEU A 115 3.48 -24.43 -0.36
C LEU A 115 3.06 -25.15 -1.64
N HIS A 116 3.65 -26.31 -1.91
CA HIS A 116 3.09 -27.24 -2.87
C HIS A 116 1.79 -27.84 -2.30
N LYS A 117 0.69 -27.77 -3.06
CA LYS A 117 -0.64 -28.22 -2.60
C LYS A 117 -0.66 -29.68 -2.16
N ASP A 118 -0.04 -30.56 -2.94
CA ASP A 118 -0.14 -32.01 -2.75
C ASP A 118 0.72 -32.53 -1.59
N SER A 119 1.86 -31.89 -1.35
CA SER A 119 2.85 -32.35 -0.36
C SER A 119 2.91 -31.50 0.91
N GLY A 120 2.38 -30.28 0.88
CA GLY A 120 2.55 -29.30 1.95
C GLY A 120 3.99 -28.82 2.16
N LEU A 121 4.92 -29.21 1.28
CA LEU A 121 6.31 -28.78 1.35
C LEU A 121 6.47 -27.34 0.83
N PRO A 122 7.51 -26.60 1.28
CA PRO A 122 7.79 -25.27 0.76
C PRO A 122 7.95 -25.23 -0.75
N ASP A 123 7.21 -24.35 -1.40
CA ASP A 123 7.51 -23.83 -2.72
C ASP A 123 8.25 -22.50 -2.52
N TYR A 124 9.52 -22.46 -2.92
CA TYR A 124 10.41 -21.36 -2.58
C TYR A 124 10.03 -20.04 -3.26
N VAL A 125 9.24 -20.07 -4.34
CA VAL A 125 8.82 -18.89 -5.09
C VAL A 125 7.29 -18.83 -5.12
N THR A 126 6.75 -17.90 -4.33
CA THR A 126 5.31 -17.64 -4.27
C THR A 126 4.81 -16.89 -5.51
N ASP A 127 3.53 -17.03 -5.81
CA ASP A 127 2.78 -16.05 -6.61
C ASP A 127 2.11 -15.00 -5.70
N SER A 128 1.48 -13.98 -6.31
CA SER A 128 0.73 -12.93 -5.56
C SER A 128 -0.44 -13.50 -4.74
N ALA A 129 -1.05 -14.61 -5.14
CA ALA A 129 -2.21 -15.18 -4.46
C ALA A 129 -1.84 -15.85 -3.12
N ALA A 130 -0.85 -16.74 -3.12
CA ALA A 130 -0.41 -17.43 -1.92
C ALA A 130 0.24 -16.46 -0.92
N SER A 131 1.01 -15.49 -1.41
CA SER A 131 1.62 -14.45 -0.58
C SER A 131 0.56 -13.56 0.06
N ALA A 132 -0.42 -13.08 -0.71
CA ALA A 132 -1.53 -12.29 -0.19
C ALA A 132 -2.37 -13.05 0.84
N THR A 133 -2.65 -14.32 0.59
CA THR A 133 -3.29 -15.19 1.57
C THR A 133 -2.50 -15.24 2.88
N ALA A 134 -1.17 -15.31 2.83
CA ALA A 134 -0.32 -15.41 4.02
C ALA A 134 -0.42 -14.19 4.93
N TRP A 135 -0.26 -12.96 4.43
CA TRP A 135 -0.33 -11.77 5.30
C TRP A 135 -1.76 -11.41 5.72
N THR A 136 -2.76 -11.79 4.92
CA THR A 136 -4.16 -11.45 5.20
C THR A 136 -4.83 -12.43 6.15
N THR A 137 -4.43 -13.71 6.17
CA THR A 137 -5.08 -14.75 6.98
C THR A 137 -4.17 -15.35 8.06
N GLY A 138 -2.86 -15.22 7.92
CA GLY A 138 -1.88 -15.85 8.80
C GLY A 138 -1.60 -17.33 8.49
N VAL A 139 -2.12 -17.86 7.38
CA VAL A 139 -1.92 -19.26 6.97
C VAL A 139 -1.21 -19.31 5.60
N LYS A 140 -0.19 -20.17 5.48
CA LYS A 140 0.49 -20.44 4.21
C LYS A 140 -0.41 -21.27 3.28
N SER A 141 -0.30 -21.04 1.98
CA SER A 141 -1.12 -21.74 0.97
C SER A 141 -0.31 -22.03 -0.30
N TYR A 142 -0.98 -22.61 -1.30
CA TYR A 142 -0.40 -22.93 -2.60
C TYR A 142 -0.57 -21.81 -3.62
N ASN A 143 0.33 -21.74 -4.59
CA ASN A 143 0.30 -20.73 -5.65
C ASN A 143 -1.05 -20.73 -6.38
N GLY A 144 -1.65 -19.55 -6.50
CA GLY A 144 -2.99 -19.36 -7.07
C GLY A 144 -4.15 -19.45 -6.08
N ALA A 145 -3.95 -19.86 -4.82
CA ALA A 145 -5.01 -19.89 -3.81
C ALA A 145 -5.30 -18.48 -3.25
N ILE A 146 -6.59 -18.16 -3.07
CA ILE A 146 -7.03 -16.89 -2.48
C ILE A 146 -7.80 -17.20 -1.21
N GLY A 147 -7.27 -16.82 -0.04
CA GLY A 147 -7.98 -16.90 1.23
C GLY A 147 -8.31 -18.32 1.72
N VAL A 148 -7.70 -19.36 1.14
CA VAL A 148 -7.85 -20.76 1.53
C VAL A 148 -6.49 -21.41 1.81
N ASP A 149 -6.44 -22.43 2.65
CA ASP A 149 -5.22 -23.24 2.86
C ASP A 149 -5.04 -24.33 1.78
N ILE A 150 -4.02 -25.19 1.94
CA ILE A 150 -3.77 -26.31 1.01
C ILE A 150 -4.88 -27.37 0.99
N HIS A 151 -5.75 -27.38 1.99
CA HIS A 151 -6.92 -28.24 2.10
C HIS A 151 -8.20 -27.54 1.59
N GLU A 152 -8.03 -26.42 0.89
CA GLU A 152 -9.10 -25.57 0.35
C GLU A 152 -10.06 -25.03 1.43
N GLN A 153 -9.65 -25.02 2.70
CA GLN A 153 -10.48 -24.48 3.77
C GLN A 153 -10.34 -22.95 3.84
N PRO A 154 -11.44 -22.19 3.85
CA PRO A 154 -11.40 -20.74 3.91
C PRO A 154 -10.97 -20.25 5.30
N HIS A 155 -10.05 -19.29 5.31
CA HIS A 155 -9.57 -18.63 6.53
C HIS A 155 -9.94 -17.15 6.52
N ARG A 156 -10.50 -16.66 7.62
CA ARG A 156 -10.95 -15.28 7.74
C ARG A 156 -9.80 -14.30 7.57
N ASN A 157 -9.97 -13.29 6.74
CA ASN A 157 -8.92 -12.33 6.43
C ASN A 157 -8.96 -11.06 7.32
N LEU A 158 -7.89 -10.25 7.28
CA LEU A 158 -7.74 -9.02 8.08
C LEU A 158 -8.85 -7.99 7.85
N LEU A 159 -9.37 -7.86 6.62
CA LEU A 159 -10.45 -6.92 6.32
C LEU A 159 -11.75 -7.37 6.97
N GLU A 160 -12.08 -8.66 6.88
CA GLU A 160 -13.24 -9.24 7.55
C GLU A 160 -13.14 -9.13 9.08
N LEU A 161 -11.95 -9.38 9.64
CA LEU A 161 -11.68 -9.20 11.07
C LEU A 161 -11.85 -7.74 11.49
N ALA A 162 -11.31 -6.78 10.73
CA ALA A 162 -11.48 -5.36 11.01
C ALA A 162 -12.96 -4.97 11.01
N LYS A 163 -13.71 -5.41 10.00
CA LYS A 163 -15.15 -5.15 9.89
C LYS A 163 -15.96 -5.74 11.04
N LEU A 164 -15.68 -6.99 11.44
CA LEU A 164 -16.32 -7.62 12.60
C LEU A 164 -16.04 -6.88 13.91
N ASN A 165 -14.90 -6.21 14.00
CA ASN A 165 -14.53 -5.36 15.14
C ASN A 165 -15.04 -3.92 14.99
N GLY A 166 -15.99 -3.66 14.08
CA GLY A 166 -16.64 -2.36 13.90
C GLY A 166 -15.75 -1.28 13.28
N LYS A 167 -14.57 -1.64 12.76
CA LYS A 167 -13.69 -0.72 12.04
C LYS A 167 -14.20 -0.48 10.62
N ALA A 168 -13.88 0.68 10.06
CA ALA A 168 -14.08 0.91 8.63
C ALA A 168 -13.02 0.13 7.82
N THR A 169 -13.36 -0.22 6.59
CA THR A 169 -12.53 -1.10 5.75
C THR A 169 -12.37 -0.56 4.34
N GLY A 170 -11.12 -0.51 3.87
CA GLY A 170 -10.73 -0.04 2.55
C GLY A 170 -9.79 -1.00 1.83
N ASN A 171 -9.93 -1.09 0.51
CA ASN A 171 -9.01 -1.83 -0.36
C ASN A 171 -8.80 -1.07 -1.68
N VAL A 172 -7.57 -0.67 -1.96
CA VAL A 172 -7.20 0.19 -3.10
C VAL A 172 -6.09 -0.50 -3.90
N SER A 173 -6.22 -0.54 -5.22
CA SER A 173 -5.21 -1.12 -6.10
C SER A 173 -5.20 -0.44 -7.47
N THR A 174 -4.06 -0.44 -8.15
CA THR A 174 -3.98 -0.08 -9.58
C THR A 174 -4.31 -1.25 -10.51
N ALA A 175 -4.45 -2.48 -10.00
CA ALA A 175 -4.89 -3.63 -10.76
C ALA A 175 -6.41 -3.69 -10.94
N GLU A 176 -6.85 -4.70 -11.70
CA GLU A 176 -8.19 -5.24 -11.57
C GLU A 176 -8.47 -5.64 -10.12
N LEU A 177 -9.61 -5.24 -9.58
CA LEU A 177 -9.98 -5.55 -8.19
C LEU A 177 -10.14 -7.06 -7.93
N GLN A 178 -10.26 -7.84 -9.00
CA GLN A 178 -10.32 -9.30 -8.98
C GLN A 178 -8.93 -9.96 -8.96
N ASP A 179 -7.86 -9.21 -9.22
CA ASP A 179 -6.51 -9.75 -9.15
C ASP A 179 -6.14 -10.12 -7.71
N ALA A 180 -5.12 -10.97 -7.55
CA ALA A 180 -4.88 -11.72 -6.33
C ALA A 180 -4.72 -10.87 -5.07
N THR A 181 -3.91 -9.82 -5.14
CA THR A 181 -3.56 -8.98 -3.98
C THR A 181 -4.78 -8.28 -3.36
N PRO A 182 -5.66 -7.60 -4.13
CA PRO A 182 -6.91 -7.09 -3.57
C PRO A 182 -7.89 -8.24 -3.28
N ALA A 183 -7.98 -9.27 -4.11
CA ALA A 183 -8.91 -10.37 -3.95
C ALA A 183 -8.73 -11.16 -2.64
N ALA A 184 -7.51 -11.28 -2.11
CA ALA A 184 -7.21 -11.98 -0.86
C ALA A 184 -7.87 -11.37 0.39
N LEU A 185 -8.23 -10.08 0.35
CA LEU A 185 -9.01 -9.42 1.41
C LEU A 185 -10.53 -9.47 1.16
N LEU A 186 -10.94 -10.04 0.03
CA LEU A 186 -12.26 -9.83 -0.56
C LEU A 186 -13.02 -11.14 -0.84
N ALA A 187 -12.30 -12.24 -1.06
CA ALA A 187 -12.85 -13.53 -1.45
C ALA A 187 -12.04 -14.71 -0.89
N HIS A 188 -12.65 -15.90 -0.97
CA HIS A 188 -12.01 -17.19 -0.72
C HIS A 188 -12.29 -18.11 -1.92
N VAL A 189 -11.28 -18.39 -2.73
CA VAL A 189 -11.41 -19.24 -3.93
C VAL A 189 -10.19 -20.13 -4.11
N THR A 190 -10.42 -21.32 -4.69
CA THR A 190 -9.36 -22.32 -4.92
C THR A 190 -8.41 -21.95 -6.05
N ALA A 191 -8.79 -20.99 -6.91
CA ALA A 191 -7.93 -20.44 -7.95
C ALA A 191 -8.18 -18.93 -8.19
N ARG A 192 -7.10 -18.16 -8.28
CA ARG A 192 -7.11 -16.69 -8.49
C ARG A 192 -7.82 -16.25 -9.76
N LYS A 193 -7.98 -17.13 -10.75
CA LYS A 193 -8.65 -16.83 -12.03
C LYS A 193 -10.19 -16.79 -11.94
N CYS A 194 -10.77 -17.10 -10.78
CA CYS A 194 -12.22 -17.16 -10.59
C CYS A 194 -12.84 -15.76 -10.38
N TYR A 195 -12.55 -14.84 -11.31
CA TYR A 195 -12.91 -13.42 -11.27
C TYR A 195 -14.42 -13.20 -11.21
N GLY A 196 -15.14 -13.81 -12.15
CA GLY A 196 -16.59 -13.70 -12.33
C GLY A 196 -17.27 -15.07 -12.47
N PRO A 197 -18.61 -15.10 -12.57
CA PRO A 197 -19.40 -16.32 -12.70
C PRO A 197 -18.90 -17.28 -13.79
N GLU A 198 -18.50 -16.79 -14.96
CA GLU A 198 -18.10 -17.65 -16.07
C GLU A 198 -16.80 -18.41 -15.81
N ALA A 199 -15.79 -17.73 -15.27
CA ALA A 199 -14.52 -18.36 -14.92
C ALA A 199 -14.70 -19.31 -13.72
N THR A 200 -15.54 -18.93 -12.76
CA THR A 200 -15.76 -19.70 -11.52
C THR A 200 -16.44 -21.03 -11.81
N SER A 201 -17.48 -21.07 -12.66
CA SER A 201 -18.12 -22.34 -13.07
C SER A 201 -17.11 -23.35 -13.65
N LYS A 202 -16.12 -22.85 -14.39
CA LYS A 202 -15.14 -23.67 -15.13
C LYS A 202 -13.94 -24.07 -14.27
N GLN A 203 -13.44 -23.16 -13.44
CA GLN A 203 -12.14 -23.29 -12.78
C GLN A 203 -12.25 -23.52 -11.27
N CYS A 204 -13.34 -23.08 -10.65
CA CYS A 204 -13.61 -23.24 -9.22
C CYS A 204 -15.02 -23.80 -9.00
N PRO A 205 -15.34 -25.02 -9.49
CA PRO A 205 -16.70 -25.55 -9.42
C PRO A 205 -17.22 -25.70 -7.99
N SER A 206 -16.34 -25.91 -7.00
CA SER A 206 -16.70 -25.91 -5.58
C SER A 206 -17.04 -24.53 -5.03
N ASN A 207 -16.52 -23.46 -5.63
CA ASN A 207 -16.87 -22.08 -5.27
C ASN A 207 -18.06 -21.54 -6.07
N ALA A 208 -18.42 -22.12 -7.22
CA ALA A 208 -19.47 -21.62 -8.09
C ALA A 208 -20.84 -21.53 -7.38
N LEU A 209 -21.53 -20.40 -7.54
CA LEU A 209 -22.75 -20.09 -6.80
C LEU A 209 -23.91 -21.03 -7.15
N GLU A 210 -24.01 -21.42 -8.42
CA GLU A 210 -24.99 -22.38 -8.93
C GLU A 210 -24.77 -23.81 -8.43
N ASN A 211 -23.56 -24.12 -7.93
CA ASN A 211 -23.23 -25.40 -7.30
C ASN A 211 -23.34 -25.34 -5.76
N GLY A 212 -23.87 -24.23 -5.20
CA GLY A 212 -23.99 -24.02 -3.76
C GLY A 212 -22.74 -23.46 -3.08
N GLY A 213 -21.72 -23.09 -3.84
CA GLY A 213 -20.51 -22.44 -3.33
C GLY A 213 -20.72 -20.96 -2.96
N ALA A 214 -19.65 -20.30 -2.51
CA ALA A 214 -19.68 -18.90 -2.05
C ALA A 214 -19.80 -17.86 -3.19
N GLY A 215 -19.57 -18.27 -4.43
CA GLY A 215 -19.54 -17.43 -5.63
C GLY A 215 -18.12 -17.13 -6.14
N SER A 216 -18.06 -16.44 -7.27
CA SER A 216 -16.84 -15.86 -7.82
C SER A 216 -16.20 -14.82 -6.89
N ILE A 217 -14.95 -14.42 -7.18
CA ILE A 217 -14.29 -13.32 -6.46
C ILE A 217 -15.21 -12.10 -6.41
N THR A 218 -15.73 -11.67 -7.57
CA THR A 218 -16.59 -10.47 -7.66
C THR A 218 -17.88 -10.60 -6.85
N GLU A 219 -18.55 -11.75 -6.89
CA GLU A 219 -19.76 -11.99 -6.10
C GLU A 219 -19.49 -11.99 -4.59
N GLN A 220 -18.37 -12.61 -4.17
CA GLN A 220 -17.98 -12.70 -2.78
C GLN A 220 -17.67 -11.32 -2.20
N TRP A 221 -16.96 -10.44 -2.91
CA TRP A 221 -16.59 -9.17 -2.29
C TRP A 221 -17.72 -8.16 -2.27
N LEU A 222 -18.67 -8.25 -3.22
CA LEU A 222 -19.96 -7.59 -3.08
C LEU A 222 -20.66 -8.01 -1.77
N LYS A 223 -20.51 -9.28 -1.34
CA LYS A 223 -20.97 -9.81 -0.05
C LYS A 223 -20.18 -9.27 1.13
N THR A 224 -18.84 -9.32 1.08
CA THR A 224 -17.91 -8.80 2.09
C THR A 224 -18.20 -7.34 2.42
N ARG A 225 -18.53 -6.53 1.41
CA ARG A 225 -18.98 -5.14 1.54
C ARG A 225 -18.02 -4.23 2.33
N PRO A 226 -16.78 -4.05 1.87
CA PRO A 226 -15.92 -2.99 2.40
C PRO A 226 -16.59 -1.62 2.23
N ASP A 227 -16.19 -0.65 3.06
CA ASP A 227 -16.73 0.71 2.95
C ASP A 227 -16.20 1.41 1.68
N VAL A 228 -14.94 1.15 1.31
CA VAL A 228 -14.28 1.73 0.13
C VAL A 228 -13.52 0.65 -0.64
N VAL A 229 -13.77 0.49 -1.93
CA VAL A 229 -12.93 -0.31 -2.84
C VAL A 229 -12.66 0.47 -4.12
N LEU A 230 -11.39 0.65 -4.50
CA LEU A 230 -10.99 1.53 -5.61
C LEU A 230 -9.94 0.82 -6.48
N GLY A 231 -10.17 0.73 -7.80
CA GLY A 231 -9.20 0.18 -8.74
C GLY A 231 -9.75 0.04 -10.15
N GLY A 232 -9.20 -0.89 -10.93
CA GLY A 232 -9.70 -1.28 -12.24
C GLY A 232 -10.69 -2.45 -12.19
N GLY A 233 -10.78 -3.20 -13.30
CA GLY A 233 -11.54 -4.46 -13.37
C GLY A 233 -13.04 -4.29 -13.62
N ALA A 234 -13.44 -3.22 -14.32
CA ALA A 234 -14.85 -2.99 -14.65
C ALA A 234 -15.44 -4.07 -15.58
N ALA A 235 -14.62 -4.75 -16.39
CA ALA A 235 -15.10 -5.71 -17.38
C ALA A 235 -15.86 -6.89 -16.75
N THR A 236 -15.37 -7.45 -15.63
CA THR A 236 -16.04 -8.57 -14.93
C THR A 236 -17.42 -8.17 -14.41
N PHE A 237 -17.68 -6.89 -14.15
CA PHE A 237 -18.98 -6.43 -13.67
C PHE A 237 -20.10 -6.53 -14.71
N ALA A 238 -19.75 -6.75 -15.98
CA ALA A 238 -20.71 -7.02 -17.05
C ALA A 238 -21.22 -8.47 -17.05
N GLU A 239 -20.52 -9.40 -16.39
CA GLU A 239 -20.99 -10.78 -16.26
C GLU A 239 -22.28 -10.85 -15.44
N THR A 240 -23.13 -11.84 -15.74
CA THR A 240 -24.41 -12.07 -15.06
C THR A 240 -24.29 -13.16 -14.01
N ALA A 241 -24.82 -12.90 -12.81
CA ALA A 241 -24.91 -13.93 -11.78
C ALA A 241 -25.73 -15.13 -12.28
N LYS A 242 -25.20 -16.35 -12.09
CA LYS A 242 -25.84 -17.59 -12.55
C LYS A 242 -26.87 -18.15 -11.57
N ALA A 243 -26.79 -17.74 -10.30
CA ALA A 243 -27.67 -18.21 -9.24
C ALA A 243 -27.89 -17.15 -8.14
N GLY A 244 -28.63 -17.52 -7.09
CA GLY A 244 -28.92 -16.65 -5.96
C GLY A 244 -29.92 -15.53 -6.26
N ARG A 245 -30.06 -14.60 -5.31
CA ARG A 245 -31.07 -13.52 -5.35
C ARG A 245 -30.99 -12.62 -6.60
N TYR A 246 -29.82 -12.53 -7.22
CA TYR A 246 -29.54 -11.65 -8.35
C TYR A 246 -29.32 -12.42 -9.66
N ALA A 247 -29.73 -13.69 -9.73
CA ALA A 247 -29.62 -14.51 -10.94
C ALA A 247 -30.19 -13.78 -12.17
N GLY A 248 -29.45 -13.82 -13.27
CA GLY A 248 -29.80 -13.13 -14.53
C GLY A 248 -29.54 -11.62 -14.55
N LYS A 249 -29.04 -11.02 -13.46
CA LYS A 249 -28.59 -9.62 -13.44
C LYS A 249 -27.08 -9.54 -13.54
N THR A 250 -26.58 -8.46 -14.14
CA THR A 250 -25.14 -8.16 -14.14
C THR A 250 -24.65 -7.90 -12.71
N LEU A 251 -23.37 -8.16 -12.44
CA LEU A 251 -22.79 -7.87 -11.14
C LEU A 251 -22.79 -6.35 -10.84
N ARG A 252 -22.74 -5.49 -11.88
CA ARG A 252 -22.98 -4.05 -11.73
C ARG A 252 -24.37 -3.74 -11.18
N ALA A 253 -25.41 -4.29 -11.81
CA ALA A 253 -26.79 -4.12 -11.35
C ALA A 253 -27.01 -4.72 -9.95
N GLN A 254 -26.31 -5.82 -9.63
CA GLN A 254 -26.29 -6.37 -8.28
C GLN A 254 -25.65 -5.40 -7.27
N ALA A 255 -24.53 -4.76 -7.60
CA ALA A 255 -23.88 -3.78 -6.72
C ALA A 255 -24.81 -2.58 -6.44
N GLU A 256 -25.39 -2.00 -7.48
CA GLU A 256 -26.34 -0.89 -7.36
C GLU A 256 -27.57 -1.27 -6.53
N ALA A 257 -28.15 -2.44 -6.79
CA ALA A 257 -29.29 -2.97 -6.02
C ALA A 257 -28.94 -3.30 -4.55
N ARG A 258 -27.65 -3.39 -4.23
CA ARG A 258 -27.14 -3.54 -2.86
C ARG A 258 -26.73 -2.20 -2.24
N GLY A 259 -26.99 -1.08 -2.90
CA GLY A 259 -26.75 0.26 -2.39
C GLY A 259 -25.28 0.72 -2.47
N TYR A 260 -24.45 0.07 -3.29
CA TYR A 260 -23.15 0.63 -3.61
C TYR A 260 -23.30 1.89 -4.45
N ARG A 261 -22.47 2.89 -4.17
CA ARG A 261 -22.19 3.99 -5.10
C ARG A 261 -21.02 3.57 -5.97
N ILE A 262 -21.21 3.58 -7.28
CA ILE A 262 -20.15 3.34 -8.26
C ILE A 262 -19.67 4.70 -8.80
N VAL A 263 -18.36 4.86 -8.93
CA VAL A 263 -17.71 6.00 -9.60
C VAL A 263 -16.69 5.47 -10.61
N GLU A 264 -16.50 6.18 -11.72
CA GLU A 264 -15.69 5.69 -12.85
C GLU A 264 -14.57 6.66 -13.24
N ASP A 265 -14.54 7.86 -12.65
CA ASP A 265 -13.48 8.85 -12.87
C ASP A 265 -13.08 9.60 -11.58
N LEU A 266 -12.03 10.42 -11.70
CA LEU A 266 -11.46 11.21 -10.61
C LEU A 266 -12.41 12.29 -10.10
N ASP A 267 -13.23 12.91 -10.94
CA ASP A 267 -14.12 14.00 -10.51
C ASP A 267 -15.33 13.45 -9.75
N GLU A 268 -15.90 12.33 -10.20
CA GLU A 268 -16.89 11.57 -9.46
C GLU A 268 -16.34 11.09 -8.11
N LEU A 269 -15.11 10.57 -8.09
CA LEU A 269 -14.42 10.16 -6.86
C LEU A 269 -14.25 11.35 -5.89
N LYS A 270 -13.79 12.51 -6.37
CA LYS A 270 -13.66 13.74 -5.57
C LYS A 270 -14.99 14.20 -4.99
N ALA A 271 -16.10 13.98 -5.70
CA ALA A 271 -17.44 14.38 -5.27
C ALA A 271 -18.02 13.48 -4.18
N VAL A 272 -17.42 12.33 -3.87
CA VAL A 272 -17.88 11.47 -2.77
C VAL A 272 -17.59 12.16 -1.44
N ARG A 273 -18.59 12.28 -0.55
CA ARG A 273 -18.43 12.88 0.78
C ARG A 273 -18.53 11.88 1.93
N ARG A 274 -19.00 10.67 1.63
CA ARG A 274 -19.25 9.64 2.64
C ARG A 274 -19.18 8.27 1.98
N ALA A 275 -18.54 7.32 2.66
CA ALA A 275 -18.59 5.91 2.33
C ALA A 275 -18.70 5.11 3.63
N ASN A 276 -19.68 4.23 3.73
CA ASN A 276 -19.92 3.37 4.90
C ASN A 276 -20.88 2.24 4.55
N GLN A 277 -21.21 1.36 5.49
CA GLN A 277 -22.12 0.24 5.26
C GLN A 277 -23.52 0.57 4.67
N LYS A 278 -24.05 1.79 4.89
CA LYS A 278 -25.32 2.23 4.25
C LYS A 278 -25.14 2.60 2.78
N GLN A 279 -23.98 3.15 2.42
CA GLN A 279 -23.64 3.56 1.06
C GLN A 279 -22.14 3.31 0.84
N PRO A 280 -21.72 2.05 0.61
CA PRO A 280 -20.32 1.72 0.33
C PRO A 280 -19.92 2.22 -1.06
N LEU A 281 -18.64 2.49 -1.25
CA LEU A 281 -18.08 3.04 -2.49
C LEU A 281 -17.33 1.96 -3.28
N ILE A 282 -17.60 1.89 -4.58
CA ILE A 282 -16.80 1.17 -5.58
C ILE A 282 -16.28 2.20 -6.59
N GLY A 283 -14.98 2.22 -6.83
CA GLY A 283 -14.35 2.95 -7.93
C GLY A 283 -13.83 1.97 -8.97
N LEU A 284 -14.29 2.10 -10.22
CA LEU A 284 -13.91 1.26 -11.37
C LEU A 284 -13.33 2.14 -12.48
N PHE A 285 -12.03 2.40 -12.43
CA PHE A 285 -11.35 3.41 -13.26
C PHE A 285 -10.74 2.86 -14.55
N ALA A 286 -10.89 1.55 -14.81
CA ALA A 286 -10.45 0.91 -16.05
C ALA A 286 -11.21 -0.41 -16.28
N PRO A 287 -11.40 -0.86 -17.54
CA PRO A 287 -11.97 -2.17 -17.84
C PRO A 287 -11.17 -3.33 -17.26
N GLY A 288 -9.84 -3.24 -17.36
CA GLY A 288 -8.87 -4.15 -16.76
C GLY A 288 -7.99 -3.41 -15.75
N ASN A 289 -6.68 -3.67 -15.76
CA ASN A 289 -5.72 -2.91 -14.95
C ASN A 289 -5.73 -1.42 -15.35
N MET A 290 -5.46 -0.55 -14.38
CA MET A 290 -5.29 0.89 -14.65
C MET A 290 -4.02 1.16 -15.47
N PRO A 291 -4.01 2.19 -16.33
CA PRO A 291 -2.85 2.49 -17.15
C PRO A 291 -1.64 2.92 -16.30
N VAL A 292 -0.46 2.40 -16.65
CA VAL A 292 0.81 2.71 -15.98
C VAL A 292 1.18 4.19 -16.11
N ARG A 293 2.02 4.67 -15.19
CA ARG A 293 2.45 6.06 -15.09
C ARG A 293 3.32 6.49 -16.25
N TRP A 294 4.33 5.70 -16.57
CA TRP A 294 5.37 6.04 -17.53
C TRP A 294 5.45 5.01 -18.65
N LEU A 295 5.92 5.46 -19.81
CA LEU A 295 6.24 4.64 -20.96
C LEU A 295 7.75 4.66 -21.23
N GLY A 296 8.20 3.55 -21.81
CA GLY A 296 9.50 3.37 -22.43
C GLY A 296 9.48 2.05 -23.21
N PRO A 297 10.49 1.82 -24.07
CA PRO A 297 10.60 0.55 -24.78
C PRO A 297 10.84 -0.60 -23.80
N THR A 298 10.33 -1.77 -24.16
CA THR A 298 10.70 -3.03 -23.50
C THR A 298 12.19 -3.31 -23.71
N ALA A 299 12.85 -3.85 -22.68
CA ALA A 299 14.23 -4.26 -22.75
C ALA A 299 14.44 -5.33 -23.84
N THR A 300 15.58 -5.29 -24.51
CA THR A 300 15.90 -6.21 -25.60
C THR A 300 17.28 -6.79 -25.42
N TYR A 301 17.53 -7.94 -26.06
CA TYR A 301 18.84 -8.57 -26.08
C TYR A 301 19.91 -7.60 -26.62
N HIS A 302 20.97 -7.38 -25.84
CA HIS A 302 22.02 -6.38 -26.11
C HIS A 302 21.51 -4.94 -26.28
N GLY A 303 20.31 -4.61 -25.77
CA GLY A 303 19.74 -3.27 -25.89
C GLY A 303 20.65 -2.16 -25.34
N ASN A 304 21.37 -2.43 -24.26
CA ASN A 304 22.33 -1.48 -23.66
C ASN A 304 23.57 -1.20 -24.53
N LEU A 305 23.86 -2.03 -25.54
CA LEU A 305 24.97 -1.85 -26.47
C LEU A 305 24.49 -1.28 -27.81
N ASN A 306 23.30 -1.70 -28.23
CA ASN A 306 22.82 -1.51 -29.61
C ASN A 306 21.75 -0.43 -29.74
N GLN A 307 21.20 0.07 -28.63
CA GLN A 307 20.17 1.10 -28.62
C GLN A 307 20.63 2.30 -27.77
N PRO A 308 20.12 3.51 -28.07
CA PRO A 308 20.42 4.67 -27.24
C PRO A 308 19.85 4.48 -25.83
N ALA A 309 20.46 5.18 -24.86
CA ALA A 309 19.91 5.26 -23.52
C ALA A 309 18.50 5.86 -23.54
N VAL A 310 17.63 5.36 -22.66
CA VAL A 310 16.21 5.72 -22.60
C VAL A 310 15.96 6.74 -21.50
N SER A 311 15.17 7.77 -21.82
CA SER A 311 14.49 8.60 -20.84
C SER A 311 13.00 8.22 -20.81
N CYS A 312 12.46 7.95 -19.64
CA CYS A 312 11.07 7.55 -19.46
C CYS A 312 10.16 8.76 -19.62
N GLU A 313 9.00 8.53 -20.23
CA GLU A 313 8.05 9.59 -20.57
C GLU A 313 6.71 9.34 -19.88
N ALA A 314 5.94 10.42 -19.64
CA ALA A 314 4.58 10.28 -19.14
C ALA A 314 3.71 9.49 -20.12
N ASN A 315 2.91 8.55 -19.61
CA ASN A 315 2.01 7.77 -20.45
C ASN A 315 0.79 8.60 -20.88
N PRO A 316 0.60 8.91 -22.18
CA PRO A 316 -0.56 9.68 -22.64
C PRO A 316 -1.89 8.92 -22.48
N LYS A 317 -1.86 7.59 -22.31
CA LYS A 317 -3.06 6.78 -22.03
C LYS A 317 -3.53 6.89 -20.57
N ARG A 318 -2.67 7.40 -19.68
CA ARG A 318 -3.06 7.73 -18.29
C ARG A 318 -3.53 9.18 -18.26
N THR A 319 -4.78 9.37 -18.68
CA THR A 319 -5.42 10.68 -18.78
C THR A 319 -5.74 11.25 -17.39
N ALA A 320 -5.97 12.57 -17.31
CA ALA A 320 -6.11 13.27 -16.03
C ALA A 320 -7.40 12.94 -15.25
N ASP A 321 -8.38 12.33 -15.91
CA ASP A 321 -9.63 11.81 -15.34
C ASP A 321 -9.43 10.46 -14.62
N ILE A 322 -8.33 9.74 -14.88
CA ILE A 322 -8.02 8.50 -14.15
C ILE A 322 -7.27 8.87 -12.86
N PRO A 323 -7.79 8.52 -11.66
CA PRO A 323 -7.14 8.88 -10.41
C PRO A 323 -5.78 8.18 -10.26
N THR A 324 -4.81 8.90 -9.71
CA THR A 324 -3.53 8.34 -9.27
C THR A 324 -3.67 7.49 -8.02
N LEU A 325 -2.71 6.60 -7.76
CA LEU A 325 -2.72 5.80 -6.54
C LEU A 325 -2.71 6.68 -5.28
N ALA A 326 -1.97 7.80 -5.32
CA ALA A 326 -1.95 8.78 -4.23
C ALA A 326 -3.30 9.51 -4.04
N GLN A 327 -4.03 9.81 -5.12
CA GLN A 327 -5.38 10.39 -5.04
C GLN A 327 -6.39 9.39 -4.48
N MET A 328 -6.36 8.13 -4.94
CA MET A 328 -7.21 7.06 -4.39
C MET A 328 -6.91 6.83 -2.91
N THR A 329 -5.63 6.79 -2.53
CA THR A 329 -5.18 6.65 -1.12
C THR A 329 -5.68 7.79 -0.26
N SER A 330 -5.48 9.03 -0.70
CA SER A 330 -5.95 10.22 0.03
C SER A 330 -7.46 10.19 0.22
N LYS A 331 -8.20 9.79 -0.82
CA LYS A 331 -9.67 9.72 -0.74
C LYS A 331 -10.16 8.61 0.17
N ALA A 332 -9.54 7.43 0.12
CA ALA A 332 -9.85 6.33 1.02
C ALA A 332 -9.63 6.74 2.49
N ILE A 333 -8.48 7.36 2.81
CA ILE A 333 -8.20 7.86 4.16
C ILE A 333 -9.25 8.90 4.59
N GLU A 334 -9.57 9.87 3.72
CA GLU A 334 -10.59 10.90 4.01
C GLU A 334 -11.94 10.28 4.40
N LEU A 335 -12.37 9.23 3.68
CA LEU A 335 -13.67 8.60 3.88
C LEU A 335 -13.71 7.64 5.08
N LEU A 336 -12.56 7.06 5.46
CA LEU A 336 -12.47 6.02 6.49
C LEU A 336 -12.08 6.57 7.88
N LYS A 337 -11.33 7.67 7.95
CA LYS A 337 -10.69 8.18 9.19
C LYS A 337 -11.67 8.54 10.31
N ASP A 338 -12.91 8.91 9.97
CA ASP A 338 -13.90 9.39 10.94
C ASP A 338 -14.65 8.24 11.63
N ASN A 339 -14.36 6.97 11.31
CA ASN A 339 -14.90 5.85 12.07
C ASN A 339 -14.31 5.85 13.51
N PRO A 340 -15.15 5.87 14.57
CA PRO A 340 -14.68 5.96 15.95
C PRO A 340 -13.82 4.76 16.38
N ASN A 341 -14.06 3.57 15.80
CA ASN A 341 -13.28 2.37 16.06
C ASN A 341 -11.97 2.32 15.24
N GLY A 342 -11.76 3.29 14.35
CA GLY A 342 -10.64 3.32 13.39
C GLY A 342 -10.92 2.51 12.12
N PHE A 343 -9.88 2.32 11.32
CA PHE A 343 -9.99 1.62 10.03
C PHE A 343 -8.80 0.72 9.68
N PHE A 344 -9.03 -0.19 8.73
CA PHE A 344 -7.99 -0.93 8.02
C PHE A 344 -8.07 -0.57 6.53
N LEU A 345 -6.92 -0.26 5.92
CA LEU A 345 -6.79 0.08 4.51
C LEU A 345 -5.59 -0.66 3.89
N GLN A 346 -5.82 -1.40 2.82
CA GLN A 346 -4.75 -1.86 1.92
C GLN A 346 -4.66 -0.93 0.71
N VAL A 347 -3.44 -0.62 0.29
CA VAL A 347 -3.12 0.14 -0.93
C VAL A 347 -2.05 -0.62 -1.72
N GLU A 348 -2.30 -0.87 -2.99
CA GLU A 348 -1.38 -1.63 -3.84
C GLU A 348 -0.95 -0.83 -5.08
N GLY A 349 0.38 -0.75 -5.28
CA GLY A 349 0.98 -0.42 -6.57
C GLY A 349 1.26 -1.70 -7.34
N ALA A 350 0.30 -2.14 -8.16
CA ALA A 350 0.26 -3.50 -8.69
C ALA A 350 1.10 -3.70 -9.96
N SER A 351 1.23 -2.66 -10.78
CA SER A 351 1.91 -2.76 -12.07
C SER A 351 3.44 -2.62 -11.96
N ILE A 352 4.02 -2.60 -10.75
CA ILE A 352 5.47 -2.78 -10.58
C ILE A 352 5.83 -4.18 -11.09
N ASP A 353 5.24 -5.22 -10.50
CA ASP A 353 5.34 -6.62 -10.94
C ASP A 353 4.97 -6.81 -12.42
N LYS A 354 3.83 -6.27 -12.84
CA LYS A 354 3.36 -6.47 -14.23
C LYS A 354 4.33 -5.92 -15.27
N GLN A 355 4.97 -4.79 -14.97
CA GLN A 355 5.95 -4.19 -15.86
C GLN A 355 7.32 -4.87 -15.75
N ASP A 356 7.66 -5.44 -14.60
CA ASP A 356 8.82 -6.32 -14.43
C ASP A 356 8.67 -7.59 -15.29
N HIS A 357 7.52 -8.26 -15.21
CA HIS A 357 7.15 -9.37 -16.08
C HIS A 357 7.23 -9.02 -17.57
N ALA A 358 6.88 -7.79 -17.94
CA ALA A 358 6.97 -7.29 -19.30
C ALA A 358 8.39 -6.83 -19.71
N ALA A 359 9.39 -6.99 -18.84
CA ALA A 359 10.75 -6.48 -18.98
C ALA A 359 10.78 -5.01 -19.42
N ASN A 360 9.91 -4.17 -18.82
CA ASN A 360 9.74 -2.76 -19.19
C ASN A 360 10.17 -1.84 -18.02
N PRO A 361 11.44 -1.37 -18.02
CA PRO A 361 11.99 -0.62 -16.88
C PRO A 361 11.25 0.69 -16.62
N CYS A 362 10.88 1.43 -17.67
CA CYS A 362 10.22 2.72 -17.49
C CYS A 362 8.83 2.59 -16.85
N GLY A 363 8.06 1.59 -17.27
CA GLY A 363 6.79 1.28 -16.62
C GLY A 363 6.99 0.90 -15.16
N GLN A 364 7.89 -0.04 -14.88
CA GLN A 364 8.15 -0.54 -13.52
C GLN A 364 8.63 0.56 -12.57
N ILE A 365 9.62 1.35 -13.00
CA ILE A 365 10.15 2.48 -12.21
C ILE A 365 9.04 3.52 -11.99
N GLY A 366 8.27 3.86 -13.03
CA GLY A 366 7.17 4.81 -12.92
C GLY A 366 6.08 4.40 -11.93
N GLU A 367 5.75 3.11 -11.88
CA GLU A 367 4.80 2.56 -10.91
C GLU A 367 5.37 2.54 -9.48
N THR A 368 6.67 2.31 -9.32
CA THR A 368 7.35 2.43 -8.02
C THR A 368 7.32 3.86 -7.50
N VAL A 369 7.50 4.84 -8.39
CA VAL A 369 7.36 6.27 -8.06
C VAL A 369 5.91 6.64 -7.73
N ASP A 370 4.91 6.04 -8.40
CA ASP A 370 3.48 6.22 -8.06
C ASP A 370 3.16 5.70 -6.65
N LEU A 371 3.72 4.54 -6.28
CA LEU A 371 3.57 3.99 -4.93
C LEU A 371 4.24 4.87 -3.87
N ASP A 372 5.44 5.41 -4.12
CA ASP A 372 6.09 6.34 -3.18
C ASP A 372 5.20 7.54 -2.84
N GLU A 373 4.48 8.09 -3.81
CA GLU A 373 3.54 9.19 -3.58
C GLU A 373 2.36 8.77 -2.70
N ALA A 374 1.84 7.55 -2.86
CA ALA A 374 0.82 7.01 -1.98
C ALA A 374 1.33 6.77 -0.55
N VAL A 375 2.56 6.25 -0.39
CA VAL A 375 3.22 6.10 0.92
C VAL A 375 3.38 7.46 1.60
N GLN A 376 3.73 8.51 0.86
CA GLN A 376 3.80 9.87 1.41
C GLN A 376 2.44 10.35 1.96
N LYS A 377 1.33 10.04 1.29
CA LYS A 377 -0.02 10.38 1.80
C LYS A 377 -0.37 9.61 3.07
N ALA A 378 -0.04 8.31 3.11
CA ALA A 378 -0.25 7.49 4.29
C ALA A 378 0.58 7.98 5.49
N LEU A 379 1.86 8.30 5.28
CA LEU A 379 2.74 8.84 6.35
C LEU A 379 2.30 10.22 6.81
N ALA A 380 1.82 11.07 5.91
CA ALA A 380 1.29 12.39 6.29
C ALA A 380 0.07 12.25 7.22
N PHE A 381 -0.82 11.29 6.95
CA PHE A 381 -1.91 10.96 7.86
C PHE A 381 -1.39 10.37 9.18
N ALA A 382 -0.52 9.36 9.12
CA ALA A 382 -0.05 8.64 10.31
C ALA A 382 0.75 9.51 11.30
N LYS A 383 1.36 10.62 10.84
CA LYS A 383 2.02 11.61 11.69
C LYS A 383 1.04 12.58 12.37
N ALA A 384 -0.15 12.74 11.81
CA ALA A 384 -1.17 13.68 12.29
C ALA A 384 -2.27 13.01 13.13
N ASP A 385 -2.50 11.71 12.92
CA ASP A 385 -3.37 10.83 13.73
C ASP A 385 -2.78 10.55 15.12
#